data_AF-A0A821JW76-F1
#
_entry.id   AF-A0A821JW76-F1
#
_cell.length_a   1.000
_cell.length_b   1.000
_cell.length_c   1.000
_cell.angle_alpha   90.00
_cell.angle_beta   90.00
_cell.angle_gamma   90.00
#
_symmetry.space_group_name_H-M   'P 1'
#
loop_
_entity.id
_entity.type
_entity.pdbx_description
1 polymer ?
#
loop_
_entity_poly.entity_id
_entity_poly.type
_entity_poly.pdbx_seq_one_letter_code
_entity_poly.pdbx_strand_id
1 'polypeptide(L)'
;MLKRYTTKLNLFFFTLIFLIYLFAGAHLFSFIEQPTERIIINEMSKTRKDFLEKYPCVKDDDFESFIVTLLDANKHGVDARTNFTT
;
A
#
# COMPACT_ATOMS: atom_id res chain seq x y z
N MET A 1 9.73 45.13 -16.04
CA MET A 1 8.38 44.55 -15.85
C MET A 1 8.14 43.30 -16.71
N LEU A 2 8.37 43.33 -18.04
CA LEU A 2 8.15 42.19 -18.95
C LEU A 2 8.89 40.90 -18.58
N LYS A 3 10.17 40.97 -18.18
CA LYS A 3 10.98 39.80 -17.76
C LYS A 3 10.40 39.06 -16.54
N ARG A 4 9.69 39.77 -15.66
CA ARG A 4 9.05 39.19 -14.47
C ARG A 4 7.74 38.47 -14.81
N TYR A 5 7.05 38.91 -15.88
CA TYR A 5 5.84 38.26 -16.37
C TYR A 5 6.18 36.97 -17.14
N THR A 6 7.22 36.99 -17.98
CA THR A 6 7.69 35.80 -18.69
C THR A 6 8.20 34.70 -17.75
N THR A 7 8.90 35.05 -16.66
CA THR A 7 9.31 34.07 -15.64
C THR A 7 8.11 33.43 -14.92
N LYS A 8 7.08 34.21 -14.58
CA LYS A 8 5.85 33.67 -13.97
C LYS A 8 5.10 32.74 -14.93
N LEU A 9 5.03 33.11 -16.20
CA LEU A 9 4.41 32.30 -17.23
C LEU A 9 5.18 30.99 -17.45
N ASN A 10 6.52 31.04 -17.49
CA ASN A 10 7.35 29.85 -17.60
C ASN A 10 7.19 28.89 -16.41
N LEU A 11 7.13 29.44 -15.18
CA LEU A 11 6.87 28.65 -13.98
C LEU A 11 5.50 27.95 -14.06
N PHE A 12 4.46 28.68 -14.50
CA PHE A 12 3.13 28.10 -14.68
C PHE A 12 3.12 26.94 -15.68
N PHE A 13 3.77 27.11 -16.84
CA PHE A 13 3.91 26.04 -17.83
C PHE A 13 4.67 24.83 -17.28
N PHE A 14 5.78 25.07 -16.56
CA PHE A 14 6.54 23.99 -15.93
C PHE A 14 5.69 23.22 -14.93
N THR A 15 4.96 23.92 -14.05
CA THR A 15 4.05 23.28 -13.09
C THR A 15 2.95 22.50 -13.81
N LEU A 16 2.36 23.05 -14.87
CA LEU A 16 1.32 22.36 -15.65
C LEU A 16 1.84 21.06 -16.27
N ILE A 17 3.01 21.10 -16.91
CA ILE A 17 3.64 19.91 -17.52
C ILE A 17 3.98 18.88 -16.44
N PHE A 18 4.51 19.33 -15.29
CA PHE A 18 4.83 18.45 -14.18
C PHE A 18 3.58 17.76 -13.61
N LEU A 19 2.46 18.48 -13.47
CA LEU A 19 1.20 17.88 -13.05
C LEU A 19 0.71 16.84 -14.06
N ILE A 20 0.74 17.14 -15.36
CA ILE A 20 0.37 16.19 -16.41
C ILE A 20 1.24 14.93 -16.33
N TYR A 21 2.56 15.09 -16.12
CA TYR A 21 3.48 13.98 -15.93
C TYR A 21 3.12 13.12 -14.71
N LEU A 22 2.79 13.74 -13.58
CA LEU A 22 2.36 13.01 -12.37
C LEU A 22 1.04 12.26 -12.60
N PHE A 23 0.05 12.88 -13.27
CA PHE A 23 -1.21 12.19 -13.58
C PHE A 23 -1.01 11.01 -14.54
N ALA A 24 -0.14 11.17 -15.54
CA ALA A 24 0.21 10.09 -16.45
C ALA A 24 0.88 8.93 -15.70
N GLY A 25 1.83 9.24 -14.81
CA GLY A 25 2.48 8.25 -13.95
C GLY A 25 1.49 7.55 -13.01
N ALA A 26 0.64 8.31 -12.31
CA ALA A 26 -0.37 7.76 -11.41
C ALA A 26 -1.34 6.81 -12.13
N HIS A 27 -1.80 7.17 -13.33
CA HIS A 27 -2.67 6.32 -14.14
C HIS A 27 -1.95 5.05 -14.61
N LEU A 28 -0.69 5.19 -15.07
CA LEU A 28 0.11 4.05 -15.52
C LEU A 28 0.38 3.06 -14.39
N PHE A 29 0.81 3.55 -13.22
CA PHE A 29 1.03 2.72 -12.04
C PHE A 29 -0.26 2.07 -11.58
N SER A 30 -1.35 2.83 -11.49
CA SER A 30 -2.65 2.28 -11.11
C SER A 30 -3.10 1.17 -12.06
N PHE A 31 -2.92 1.32 -13.37
CA PHE A 31 -3.29 0.31 -14.35
C PHE A 31 -2.44 -0.97 -14.21
N ILE A 32 -1.14 -0.82 -13.95
CA ILE A 32 -0.21 -1.96 -13.86
C ILE A 32 -0.36 -2.68 -12.50
N GLU A 33 -0.51 -1.95 -11.40
CA GLU A 33 -0.49 -2.51 -10.05
C GLU A 33 -1.85 -3.04 -9.58
N GLN A 34 -2.97 -2.44 -10.01
CA GLN A 34 -4.32 -2.88 -9.64
C GLN A 34 -4.59 -4.39 -9.83
N PRO A 35 -4.24 -5.05 -10.96
CA PRO A 35 -4.51 -6.48 -11.12
C PRO A 35 -3.76 -7.32 -10.07
N THR A 36 -2.49 -6.99 -9.82
CA THR A 36 -1.66 -7.69 -8.83
C THR A 36 -2.16 -7.45 -7.41
N GLU A 37 -2.53 -6.21 -7.08
CA GLU A 37 -3.13 -5.85 -5.79
C GLU A 37 -4.39 -6.68 -5.51
N ARG A 38 -5.28 -6.81 -6.50
CA ARG A 38 -6.51 -7.64 -6.38
C ARG A 38 -6.20 -9.11 -6.15
N ILE A 39 -5.17 -9.65 -6.80
CA ILE A 39 -4.73 -11.04 -6.60
C ILE A 39 -4.28 -11.22 -5.16
N ILE A 40 -3.43 -10.33 -4.64
CA ILE A 40 -2.91 -10.39 -3.27
C ILE A 40 -4.05 -10.31 -2.24
N ILE A 41 -5.00 -9.37 -2.42
CA ILE A 41 -6.16 -9.23 -1.53
C ILE A 41 -7.01 -10.51 -1.53
N ASN A 42 -7.27 -11.09 -2.70
CA ASN A 42 -8.05 -12.31 -2.81
C ASN A 42 -7.33 -13.50 -2.17
N GLU A 43 -6.02 -13.62 -2.37
CA GLU A 43 -5.21 -14.67 -1.76
C GLU A 43 -5.18 -14.54 -0.23
N MET A 44 -4.96 -13.33 0.30
CA MET A 44 -5.03 -13.07 1.74
C MET A 44 -6.40 -13.44 2.33
N SER A 45 -7.48 -13.01 1.68
CA SER A 45 -8.85 -13.32 2.12
C SER A 45 -9.11 -14.83 2.13
N LYS A 46 -8.68 -15.53 1.07
CA LYS A 46 -8.77 -16.97 0.98
C LYS A 46 -7.95 -17.65 2.09
N THR A 47 -6.71 -17.24 2.32
CA THR A 47 -5.85 -17.81 3.37
C THR A 47 -6.45 -17.61 4.76
N ARG A 48 -6.99 -16.42 5.08
CA ARG A 48 -7.71 -16.17 6.35
C ARG A 48 -8.88 -17.14 6.50
N LYS A 49 -9.71 -17.24 5.47
CA LYS A 49 -10.88 -18.13 5.48
C LYS A 49 -10.47 -19.59 5.69
N ASP A 50 -9.53 -20.09 4.89
CA ASP A 50 -9.04 -21.46 4.96
C ASP A 50 -8.43 -21.77 6.36
N PHE A 51 -7.76 -20.78 6.99
CA PHE A 51 -7.22 -20.92 8.34
C PHE A 51 -8.31 -21.04 9.41
N LEU A 52 -9.31 -20.16 9.38
CA LEU A 52 -10.40 -20.16 10.37
C LEU A 52 -11.32 -21.38 10.21
N GLU A 53 -11.53 -21.86 8.98
CA GLU A 53 -12.26 -23.12 8.73
C GLU A 53 -11.48 -24.32 9.27
N LYS A 54 -10.13 -24.32 9.13
CA LYS A 54 -9.27 -25.38 9.66
C LYS A 54 -9.19 -25.38 11.18
N TYR A 55 -9.30 -24.21 11.83
CA TYR A 55 -9.17 -24.04 13.27
C TYR A 55 -10.38 -23.31 13.87
N PRO A 56 -11.54 -23.97 14.00
CA PRO A 56 -12.79 -23.35 14.47
C PRO A 56 -12.75 -22.89 15.94
N CYS A 57 -11.70 -23.27 16.68
CA CYS A 57 -11.46 -22.77 18.03
C CYS A 57 -10.93 -21.33 18.06
N VAL A 58 -10.44 -20.81 16.94
CA VAL A 58 -9.96 -19.43 16.81
C VAL A 58 -11.12 -18.55 16.35
N LYS A 59 -11.45 -17.52 17.14
CA LYS A 59 -12.43 -16.52 16.73
C LYS A 59 -11.82 -15.57 15.72
N ASP A 60 -12.64 -15.11 14.80
CA ASP A 60 -12.22 -14.18 13.74
C ASP A 60 -11.66 -12.86 14.32
N ASP A 61 -12.31 -12.30 15.35
CA ASP A 61 -11.85 -11.08 16.04
C ASP A 61 -10.48 -11.26 16.72
N ASP A 62 -10.28 -12.41 17.36
CA ASP A 62 -9.01 -12.72 18.05
C ASP A 62 -7.87 -12.91 17.03
N PHE A 63 -8.17 -13.54 15.89
CA PHE A 63 -7.24 -13.68 14.79
C PHE A 63 -6.85 -12.32 14.20
N GLU A 64 -7.81 -11.45 13.95
CA GLU A 64 -7.55 -10.11 13.41
C GLU A 64 -6.70 -9.26 14.37
N SER A 65 -7.02 -9.29 15.67
CA SER A 65 -6.22 -8.63 16.72
C SER A 65 -4.77 -9.12 16.75
N PHE A 66 -4.56 -10.42 16.61
CA PHE A 66 -3.22 -11.01 16.51
C PHE A 66 -2.46 -10.51 15.26
N ILE A 67 -3.11 -10.49 14.10
CA ILE A 67 -2.50 -9.99 12.85
C ILE A 67 -2.13 -8.50 12.97
N VAL A 68 -2.99 -7.67 13.55
CA VAL A 68 -2.68 -6.24 13.78
C VAL A 68 -1.44 -6.08 14.67
N THR A 69 -1.36 -6.85 15.75
CA THR A 69 -0.21 -6.84 16.67
C THR A 69 1.07 -7.28 15.95
N LEU A 70 1.00 -8.33 15.12
CA LEU A 70 2.12 -8.83 14.34
C LEU A 70 2.60 -7.81 13.30
N LEU A 71 1.68 -7.12 12.62
CA LEU A 71 2.00 -6.05 11.67
C LEU A 71 2.63 -4.84 12.36
N ASP A 72 2.17 -4.50 13.57
CA ASP A 72 2.75 -3.42 14.36
C ASP A 72 4.19 -3.73 14.78
N ALA A 73 4.43 -4.94 15.29
CA ALA A 73 5.78 -5.42 15.60
C ALA A 73 6.70 -5.39 14.37
N ASN A 74 6.20 -5.80 13.21
CA ASN A 74 6.95 -5.77 11.96
C ASN A 74 7.33 -4.34 11.55
N LYS A 75 6.43 -3.35 11.70
CA LYS A 75 6.74 -1.92 11.48
C LYS A 75 7.88 -1.42 12.37
N HIS A 76 8.07 -2.02 13.54
CA HIS A 76 9.18 -1.74 14.46
C HIS A 76 10.45 -2.56 14.17
N GLY A 77 10.50 -3.29 13.04
CA GLY A 77 11.67 -4.07 12.62
C GLY A 77 11.78 -5.45 13.29
N VAL A 78 10.74 -5.89 14.00
CA VAL A 78 10.70 -7.20 14.67
C VAL A 78 10.17 -8.25 13.70
N ASP A 79 10.99 -9.25 13.35
CA ASP A 79 10.58 -10.34 12.46
C ASP A 79 9.85 -11.45 13.24
N ALA A 80 8.53 -11.50 13.10
CA ALA A 80 7.69 -12.51 13.74
C ALA A 80 7.92 -13.95 13.24
N ARG A 81 8.72 -14.16 12.17
CA ARG A 81 9.07 -15.50 11.67
C ARG A 81 10.14 -16.18 12.51
N THR A 82 10.93 -15.41 13.25
CA THR A 82 11.97 -15.98 14.12
C THR A 82 11.35 -16.40 15.45
N ASN A 83 11.58 -17.65 15.86
CA ASN A 83 11.27 -18.10 17.22
C ASN A 83 12.05 -17.23 18.20
N PHE A 84 11.41 -16.23 18.81
CA PHE A 84 11.94 -15.52 19.96
C PHE A 84 12.02 -16.50 21.14
N THR A 85 13.10 -17.26 21.17
CA THR A 85 13.61 -17.90 22.38
C THR A 85 14.74 -17.01 22.86
N THR A 86 14.41 -16.08 23.76
CA THR A 86 15.36 -15.46 24.68
C THR A 86 14.68 -15.39 26.03
#